data_AF-A0A2H0ZCH9-F1
#
_entry.id   AF-A0A2H0ZCH9-F1
#
_cell.length_a   1.000
_cell.length_b   1.000
_cell.length_c   1.000
_cell.angle_alpha   90.00
_cell.angle_beta   90.00
_cell.angle_gamma   90.00
#
_symmetry.space_group_name_H-M   'P 1'
#
loop_
_entity.id
_entity.type
_entity.pdbx_description
1 polymer ?
#
loop_
_entity_poly.entity_id
_entity_poly.type
_entity_poly.pdbx_seq_one_letter_code
_entity_poly.pdbx_strand_id
1 'polypeptide(L)'
;MTKILFLALVLCGQAAAAQGVRICGSELEYSKGKVKNASIYYKASEILLNSRDKLLYKYRLAVNLKNESPVLADGLVFRYAVFSKIKKSTGSAEGIWSVPFYSGEVRVSKMGPSSGKKIYILNFDLAEQLRKIRNSGFEIEAVKIEIMKEPKKEDETVDIFSRTINLKKI
;
A
#
# COMPACT_ATOMS: atom_id res chain seq x y z
N MET A 1 -51.87 39.79 -26.87
CA MET A 1 -52.21 38.53 -26.16
C MET A 1 -51.03 37.58 -26.30
N THR A 2 -50.40 37.34 -25.16
CA THR A 2 -49.08 36.73 -24.96
C THR A 2 -49.21 35.21 -24.92
N LYS A 3 -48.39 34.46 -25.66
CA LYS A 3 -48.12 33.04 -25.38
C LYS A 3 -46.62 32.80 -25.49
N ILE A 4 -45.99 32.71 -24.33
CA ILE A 4 -44.57 32.46 -24.11
C ILE A 4 -44.31 30.96 -24.30
N LEU A 5 -43.32 30.68 -25.15
CA LEU A 5 -42.75 29.37 -25.45
C LEU A 5 -42.02 28.83 -24.20
N PHE A 6 -42.44 27.69 -23.66
CA PHE A 6 -41.73 27.03 -22.55
C PHE A 6 -40.62 26.13 -23.13
N LEU A 7 -39.37 26.57 -22.94
CA LEU A 7 -38.15 25.86 -23.29
C LEU A 7 -37.87 24.78 -22.24
N ALA A 8 -37.94 23.50 -22.63
CA ALA A 8 -37.59 22.37 -21.77
C ALA A 8 -36.06 22.31 -21.58
N LEU A 9 -35.61 22.62 -20.37
CA LEU A 9 -34.23 22.54 -19.93
C LEU A 9 -33.83 21.06 -19.80
N VAL A 10 -33.11 20.51 -20.78
CA VAL A 10 -32.45 19.21 -20.66
C VAL A 10 -31.24 19.40 -19.73
N LEU A 11 -31.44 19.15 -18.43
CA LEU A 11 -30.36 18.93 -17.48
C LEU A 11 -29.64 17.63 -17.87
N CYS A 12 -28.64 17.75 -18.74
CA CYS A 12 -27.56 16.78 -18.79
C CYS A 12 -26.83 16.84 -17.45
N GLY A 13 -27.33 16.08 -16.47
CA GLY A 13 -26.59 15.77 -15.26
C GLY A 13 -25.27 15.15 -15.68
N GLN A 14 -24.18 15.89 -15.48
CA GLN A 14 -22.85 15.31 -15.46
C GLN A 14 -22.84 14.30 -14.32
N ALA A 15 -23.11 13.04 -14.64
CA ALA A 15 -22.77 11.94 -13.74
C ALA A 15 -21.26 12.04 -13.57
N ALA A 16 -20.83 12.56 -12.42
CA ALA A 16 -19.44 12.50 -12.01
C ALA A 16 -18.98 11.06 -12.25
N ALA A 17 -18.01 10.87 -13.15
CA ALA A 17 -17.49 9.56 -13.49
C ALA A 17 -17.10 8.89 -12.17
N ALA A 18 -17.89 7.90 -11.77
CA ALA A 18 -17.70 7.25 -10.49
C ALA A 18 -16.38 6.48 -10.58
N GLN A 19 -15.37 7.03 -9.90
CA GLN A 19 -14.01 6.52 -9.97
C GLN A 19 -14.03 5.07 -9.46
N GLY A 20 -13.32 4.18 -10.16
CA GLY A 20 -13.27 2.76 -9.83
C GLY A 20 -12.64 2.49 -8.47
N VAL A 21 -12.16 1.27 -8.26
CA VAL A 21 -11.51 0.91 -6.99
C VAL A 21 -10.22 1.70 -6.78
N ARG A 22 -10.09 2.31 -5.60
CA ARG A 22 -8.95 3.13 -5.18
C ARG A 22 -8.32 2.67 -3.87
N ILE A 23 -7.05 3.00 -3.69
CA ILE A 23 -6.30 2.87 -2.45
C ILE A 23 -6.51 4.14 -1.61
N CYS A 24 -7.18 4.02 -0.47
CA CYS A 24 -7.53 5.16 0.38
C CYS A 24 -6.56 5.37 1.55
N GLY A 25 -5.62 4.46 1.76
CA GLY A 25 -4.59 4.59 2.78
C GLY A 25 -4.04 3.26 3.23
N SER A 26 -3.11 3.32 4.18
CA SER A 26 -2.46 2.12 4.71
C SER A 26 -2.11 2.26 6.18
N GLU A 27 -2.03 1.13 6.87
CA GLU A 27 -1.63 1.03 8.26
C GLU A 27 -0.58 -0.07 8.41
N LEU A 28 0.54 0.25 9.05
CA LEU A 28 1.52 -0.76 9.43
C LEU A 28 1.01 -1.47 10.68
N GLU A 29 1.02 -2.80 10.62
CA GLU A 29 0.60 -3.64 11.73
C GLU A 29 1.71 -4.65 12.07
N TYR A 30 1.83 -5.02 13.34
CA TYR A 30 2.79 -6.01 13.83
C TYR A 30 2.14 -7.05 14.73
N SER A 31 2.71 -8.26 14.78
CA SER A 31 2.25 -9.33 15.65
C SER A 31 3.32 -9.74 16.67
N LYS A 32 2.91 -9.84 17.94
CA LYS A 32 3.74 -10.31 19.07
C LYS A 32 3.84 -11.85 19.17
N GLY A 33 3.16 -12.59 18.30
CA GLY A 33 3.13 -14.05 18.35
C GLY A 33 1.76 -14.62 17.95
N LYS A 34 1.56 -15.92 18.19
CA LYS A 34 0.26 -16.58 18.01
C LYS A 34 -0.46 -16.66 19.35
N VAL A 35 -1.73 -16.26 19.38
CA VAL A 35 -2.67 -16.55 20.46
C VAL A 35 -3.67 -17.58 19.93
N LYS A 36 -3.74 -18.77 20.54
CA LYS A 36 -4.69 -19.83 20.15
C LYS A 36 -4.72 -20.09 18.63
N ASN A 37 -3.55 -20.22 18.01
CA ASN A 37 -3.33 -20.43 16.56
C ASN A 37 -3.61 -19.23 15.63
N ALA A 38 -4.05 -18.09 16.13
CA ALA A 38 -4.21 -16.87 15.34
C ALA A 38 -3.16 -15.80 15.71
N SER A 39 -2.64 -15.09 14.72
CA SER A 39 -1.80 -13.91 14.99
C SER A 39 -2.69 -12.70 15.27
N ILE A 40 -2.54 -12.12 16.46
CA ILE A 40 -3.12 -10.80 16.77
C ILE A 40 -2.17 -9.73 16.24
N TYR A 41 -2.73 -8.74 15.56
CA TYR A 41 -2.00 -7.64 14.95
C TYR A 41 -2.36 -6.32 15.63
N TYR A 42 -1.34 -5.51 15.91
CA TYR A 42 -1.43 -4.20 16.55
C TYR A 42 -0.87 -3.13 15.62
N LYS A 43 -1.34 -1.89 15.76
CA LYS A 43 -0.84 -0.76 14.97
C LYS A 43 0.63 -0.47 15.32
N ALA A 44 1.43 -0.14 14.31
CA ALA A 44 2.77 0.38 14.47
C ALA A 44 3.00 1.61 13.58
N SER A 45 3.87 2.49 14.03
CA SER A 45 4.40 3.60 13.24
C SER A 45 5.70 3.23 12.52
N GLU A 46 6.46 2.30 13.09
CA GLU A 46 7.83 1.97 12.70
C GLU A 46 8.08 0.46 12.71
N ILE A 47 9.08 0.01 11.96
CA ILE A 47 9.61 -1.34 12.03
C ILE A 47 10.72 -1.39 13.08
N LEU A 48 10.54 -2.22 14.10
CA LEU A 48 11.47 -2.32 15.22
C LEU A 48 12.49 -3.42 14.98
N LEU A 49 13.74 -3.06 15.17
CA LEU A 49 14.90 -3.95 15.13
C LEU A 49 15.49 -4.08 16.52
N ASN A 50 16.01 -5.26 16.86
CA ASN A 50 16.83 -5.42 18.06
C ASN A 50 18.27 -4.91 17.84
N SER A 51 19.09 -4.97 18.90
CA SER A 51 20.50 -4.59 18.87
C SER A 51 21.36 -5.29 17.81
N ARG A 52 20.92 -6.44 17.27
CA ARG A 52 21.59 -7.23 16.21
C ARG A 52 20.98 -7.03 14.82
N ASP A 53 20.18 -5.98 14.63
CA ASP A 53 19.48 -5.63 13.39
C ASP A 53 18.52 -6.71 12.89
N LYS A 54 17.94 -7.49 13.82
CA LYS A 54 16.89 -8.46 13.51
C LYS A 54 15.52 -7.86 13.80
N LEU A 55 14.54 -8.19 12.96
CA LEU A 55 13.14 -7.81 13.19
C LEU A 55 12.66 -8.35 14.54
N LEU A 56 12.05 -7.47 15.33
CA LEU A 56 11.49 -7.83 16.63
C LEU A 56 10.15 -8.57 16.50
N TYR A 57 9.38 -8.22 15.48
CA TYR A 57 8.01 -8.70 15.27
C TYR A 57 7.77 -9.09 13.81
N LYS A 58 6.66 -9.80 13.58
CA LYS A 58 6.15 -10.02 12.23
C LYS A 58 5.31 -8.82 11.79
N TYR A 59 5.73 -8.14 10.74
CA TYR A 59 5.03 -6.97 10.20
C TYR A 59 4.15 -7.31 9.00
N ARG A 60 3.12 -6.49 8.78
CA ARG A 60 2.32 -6.45 7.55
C ARG A 60 1.84 -5.03 7.27
N LEU A 61 1.60 -4.71 6.01
CA LEU A 61 0.92 -3.47 5.64
C LEU A 61 -0.55 -3.79 5.34
N ALA A 62 -1.46 -3.24 6.13
CA ALA A 62 -2.89 -3.24 5.85
C ALA A 62 -3.21 -2.08 4.91
N VAL A 63 -3.77 -2.36 3.75
CA VAL A 63 -4.09 -1.36 2.71
C VAL A 63 -5.60 -1.30 2.57
N ASN A 64 -6.15 -0.10 2.72
CA ASN A 64 -7.58 0.14 2.66
C ASN A 64 -7.96 0.49 1.23
N LEU A 65 -8.86 -0.31 0.65
CA LEU A 65 -9.44 -0.11 -0.66
C LEU A 65 -10.87 0.41 -0.52
N LYS A 66 -11.30 1.22 -1.48
CA LYS A 66 -12.69 1.68 -1.59
C LYS A 66 -13.14 1.62 -3.05
N ASN A 67 -14.32 1.10 -3.27
CA ASN A 67 -15.00 1.12 -4.55
C ASN A 67 -15.95 2.31 -4.49
N GLU A 68 -15.64 3.36 -5.23
CA GLU A 68 -16.49 4.55 -5.29
C GLU A 68 -17.50 4.47 -6.44
N SER A 69 -17.43 3.40 -7.24
CA SER A 69 -18.36 3.10 -8.31
C SER A 69 -19.65 2.44 -7.79
N PRO A 70 -20.80 2.72 -8.42
CA PRO A 70 -22.05 1.98 -8.20
C PRO A 70 -22.02 0.56 -8.81
N VAL A 71 -20.93 0.18 -9.49
CA VAL A 71 -20.77 -1.13 -10.13
C VAL A 71 -19.90 -2.05 -9.29
N LEU A 72 -20.18 -3.36 -9.33
CA LEU A 72 -19.33 -4.40 -8.76
C LEU A 72 -17.94 -4.35 -9.43
N ALA A 73 -16.88 -4.31 -8.64
CA ALA A 73 -15.53 -4.46 -9.14
C ALA A 73 -15.04 -5.90 -8.90
N ASP A 74 -14.54 -6.56 -9.93
CA ASP A 74 -14.03 -7.92 -9.86
C ASP A 74 -12.65 -8.08 -10.51
N GLY A 75 -12.00 -9.21 -10.26
CA GLY A 75 -10.72 -9.56 -10.87
C GLY A 75 -9.64 -8.48 -10.68
N LEU A 76 -9.62 -7.83 -9.52
CA LEU A 76 -8.70 -6.73 -9.25
C LEU A 76 -7.33 -7.30 -8.87
N VAL A 77 -6.29 -6.76 -9.49
CA VAL A 77 -4.90 -7.12 -9.18
C VAL A 77 -4.19 -5.86 -8.68
N PHE A 78 -3.53 -5.97 -7.54
CA PHE A 78 -2.67 -4.92 -7.01
C PHE A 78 -1.24 -5.44 -7.02
N ARG A 79 -0.39 -4.79 -7.81
CA ARG A 79 1.05 -5.10 -7.84
C ARG A 79 1.77 -4.19 -6.88
N TYR A 80 2.78 -4.69 -6.20
CA TYR A 80 3.56 -3.89 -5.28
C TYR A 80 5.04 -4.18 -5.36
N ALA A 81 5.84 -3.18 -5.02
CA ALA A 81 7.29 -3.23 -4.97
C ALA A 81 7.79 -2.65 -3.65
N VAL A 82 8.89 -3.21 -3.14
CA VAL A 82 9.47 -2.83 -1.85
C VAL A 82 10.91 -2.41 -2.06
N PHE A 83 11.24 -1.23 -1.54
CA PHE A 83 12.51 -0.55 -1.69
C PHE A 83 13.12 -0.29 -0.31
N SER A 84 14.44 -0.33 -0.21
CA SER A 84 15.15 0.06 1.01
C SER A 84 15.84 1.41 0.80
N LYS A 85 15.74 2.32 1.77
CA LYS A 85 16.62 3.47 1.87
C LYS A 85 17.87 3.02 2.61
N ILE A 86 19.01 3.02 1.92
CA ILE A 86 20.28 2.51 2.42
C ILE A 86 21.26 3.65 2.66
N LYS A 87 22.00 3.60 3.75
CA LYS A 87 23.10 4.52 4.03
C LYS A 87 24.33 3.76 4.50
N LYS A 88 25.51 4.36 4.32
CA LYS A 88 26.75 3.76 4.80
C LYS A 88 26.71 3.72 6.33
N SER A 89 27.06 2.58 6.93
CA SER A 89 27.04 2.44 8.40
C SER A 89 28.06 3.36 9.08
N THR A 90 29.12 3.72 8.36
CA THR A 90 30.14 4.68 8.79
C THR A 90 30.05 5.95 7.93
N GLY A 91 29.43 6.99 8.47
CA GLY A 91 29.35 8.30 7.82
C GLY A 91 28.04 9.04 8.12
N SER A 92 27.99 10.30 7.69
CA SER A 92 26.82 11.19 7.82
C SER A 92 26.09 11.41 6.50
N ALA A 93 26.48 10.69 5.43
CA ALA A 93 25.84 10.83 4.12
C ALA A 93 24.36 10.45 4.19
N GLU A 94 23.53 11.18 3.44
CA GLU A 94 22.11 10.88 3.31
C GLU A 94 21.90 9.50 2.68
N GLY A 95 20.88 8.78 3.15
CA GLY A 95 20.52 7.49 2.59
C GLY A 95 19.93 7.61 1.18
N ILE A 96 20.32 6.69 0.31
CA ILE A 96 19.82 6.57 -1.07
C ILE A 96 18.76 5.48 -1.17
N TRP A 97 17.78 5.67 -2.03
CA TRP A 97 16.83 4.59 -2.36
C TRP A 97 17.51 3.55 -3.25
N SER A 98 17.45 2.30 -2.82
CA SER A 98 17.85 1.14 -3.63
C SER A 98 16.82 0.85 -4.71
N VAL A 99 17.20 0.00 -5.68
CA VAL A 99 16.25 -0.69 -6.55
C VAL A 99 15.29 -1.59 -5.73
N PRO A 100 14.10 -1.94 -6.24
CA PRO A 100 13.21 -2.84 -5.52
C PRO A 100 13.91 -4.17 -5.21
N PHE A 101 13.88 -4.60 -3.95
CA PHE A 101 14.43 -5.90 -3.54
C PHE A 101 13.35 -7.00 -3.46
N TYR A 102 12.07 -6.60 -3.50
CA TYR A 102 10.94 -7.50 -3.49
C TYR A 102 9.80 -6.91 -4.32
N SER A 103 9.10 -7.77 -5.05
CA SER A 103 7.87 -7.42 -5.77
C SER A 103 6.86 -8.54 -5.63
N GLY A 104 5.57 -8.20 -5.61
CA GLY A 104 4.50 -9.19 -5.53
C GLY A 104 3.18 -8.67 -6.05
N GLU A 105 2.15 -9.50 -5.92
CA GLU A 105 0.78 -9.15 -6.25
C GLU A 105 -0.19 -9.58 -5.15
N VAL A 106 -1.29 -8.84 -5.02
CA VAL A 106 -2.44 -9.20 -4.22
C VAL A 106 -3.67 -9.14 -5.10
N ARG A 107 -4.44 -10.23 -5.12
CA ARG A 107 -5.67 -10.31 -5.91
C ARG A 107 -6.88 -10.13 -5.02
N VAL A 108 -7.82 -9.30 -5.48
CA VAL A 108 -9.13 -9.11 -4.86
C VAL A 108 -10.19 -9.60 -5.83
N SER A 109 -10.78 -10.75 -5.52
CA SER A 109 -11.72 -11.40 -6.44
C SER A 109 -12.92 -10.53 -6.74
N LYS A 110 -13.52 -9.92 -5.71
CA LYS A 110 -14.72 -9.07 -5.81
C LYS A 110 -14.74 -8.00 -4.72
N MET A 111 -15.32 -6.86 -5.04
CA MET A 111 -15.63 -5.75 -4.15
C MET A 111 -16.97 -5.12 -4.55
N GLY A 112 -17.91 -5.07 -3.61
CA GLY A 112 -19.26 -4.56 -3.85
C GLY A 112 -19.30 -3.08 -4.26
N PRO A 113 -20.40 -2.61 -4.84
CA PRO A 113 -20.65 -1.19 -5.05
C PRO A 113 -20.50 -0.40 -3.74
N SER A 114 -19.91 0.80 -3.81
CA SER A 114 -19.80 1.72 -2.65
C SER A 114 -19.22 1.09 -1.38
N SER A 115 -18.35 0.08 -1.51
CA SER A 115 -17.85 -0.72 -0.39
C SER A 115 -16.36 -0.53 -0.14
N GLY A 116 -15.93 -0.78 1.09
CA GLY A 116 -14.54 -0.80 1.49
C GLY A 116 -14.02 -2.22 1.74
N LYS A 117 -12.74 -2.45 1.46
CA LYS A 117 -12.07 -3.72 1.78
C LYS A 117 -10.64 -3.49 2.21
N LYS A 118 -10.16 -4.24 3.18
CA LYS A 118 -8.76 -4.24 3.58
C LYS A 118 -8.04 -5.41 2.90
N ILE A 119 -6.90 -5.13 2.27
CA ILE A 119 -5.95 -6.15 1.81
C ILE A 119 -4.68 -6.08 2.64
N TYR A 120 -3.89 -7.15 2.62
CA TYR A 120 -2.66 -7.24 3.41
C TYR A 120 -1.49 -7.57 2.51
N ILE A 121 -0.46 -6.72 2.56
CA ILE A 121 0.86 -7.03 2.01
C ILE A 121 1.66 -7.69 3.12
N LEU A 122 2.02 -8.96 2.90
CA LEU A 122 2.71 -9.83 3.84
C LEU A 122 4.11 -10.15 3.34
N ASN A 123 4.99 -10.51 4.28
CA ASN A 123 6.20 -11.31 4.02
C ASN A 123 7.12 -10.79 2.90
N PHE A 124 7.34 -9.48 2.79
CA PHE A 124 8.53 -9.03 2.09
C PHE A 124 9.73 -9.42 2.95
N ASP A 125 10.68 -10.19 2.40
CA ASP A 125 11.80 -10.81 3.14
C ASP A 125 12.85 -9.76 3.60
N LEU A 126 12.39 -8.86 4.46
CA LEU A 126 13.18 -7.77 5.00
C LEU A 126 14.31 -8.30 5.88
N ALA A 127 14.13 -9.45 6.54
CA ALA A 127 15.16 -10.04 7.38
C ALA A 127 16.38 -10.46 6.54
N GLU A 128 16.16 -11.11 5.40
CA GLU A 128 17.25 -11.46 4.50
C GLU A 128 17.89 -10.20 3.89
N GLN A 129 17.07 -9.21 3.51
CA GLN A 129 17.58 -7.95 2.95
C GLN A 129 18.44 -7.16 3.95
N LEU A 130 18.00 -7.06 5.21
CA LEU A 130 18.78 -6.45 6.30
C LEU A 130 20.15 -7.12 6.44
N ARG A 131 20.19 -8.46 6.38
CA ARG A 131 21.44 -9.22 6.45
C ARG A 131 22.37 -8.93 5.26
N LYS A 132 21.85 -8.91 4.03
CA LYS A 132 22.62 -8.64 2.80
C LYS A 132 23.22 -7.23 2.81
N ILE A 133 22.41 -6.21 3.14
CA ILE A 133 22.83 -4.81 3.18
C ILE A 133 23.88 -4.59 4.28
N ARG A 134 23.65 -5.13 5.48
CA ARG A 134 24.62 -5.06 6.59
C ARG A 134 25.97 -5.66 6.23
N ASN A 135 25.97 -6.85 5.62
CA ASN A 135 27.21 -7.53 5.23
C ASN A 135 28.00 -6.74 4.15
N SER A 136 27.38 -5.75 3.52
CA SER A 136 28.01 -4.86 2.54
C SER A 136 28.53 -3.54 3.14
N GLY A 137 28.43 -3.35 4.47
CA GLY A 137 28.86 -2.11 5.16
C GLY A 137 27.83 -0.98 5.13
N PHE A 138 26.58 -1.29 4.82
CA PHE A 138 25.46 -0.35 4.78
C PHE A 138 24.39 -0.75 5.80
N GLU A 139 23.47 0.17 6.10
CA GLU A 139 22.30 -0.07 6.93
C GLU A 139 21.03 0.44 6.25
N ILE A 140 19.89 -0.11 6.64
CA ILE A 140 18.57 0.29 6.12
C ILE A 140 17.92 1.26 7.11
N GLU A 141 17.63 2.47 6.66
CA GLU A 141 16.98 3.52 7.45
C GLU A 141 15.45 3.45 7.33
N ALA A 142 14.96 3.16 6.13
CA ALA A 142 13.53 3.10 5.85
C ALA A 142 13.22 2.05 4.77
N VAL A 143 11.97 1.59 4.76
CA VAL A 143 11.37 0.83 3.67
C VAL A 143 10.32 1.69 2.99
N LYS A 144 10.31 1.71 1.66
CA LYS A 144 9.20 2.25 0.87
C LYS A 144 8.46 1.09 0.20
N ILE A 145 7.15 1.10 0.29
CA ILE A 145 6.26 0.16 -0.40
C ILE A 145 5.45 0.99 -1.39
N GLU A 146 5.56 0.64 -2.66
CA GLU A 146 4.75 1.23 -3.74
C GLU A 146 3.76 0.19 -4.21
N ILE A 147 2.51 0.58 -4.37
CA ILE A 147 1.38 -0.28 -4.71
C ILE A 147 0.66 0.37 -5.88
N MET A 148 0.36 -0.43 -6.89
CA MET A 148 -0.36 0.00 -8.07
C MET A 148 -1.51 -0.96 -8.34
N LYS A 149 -2.70 -0.42 -8.59
CA LYS A 149 -3.78 -1.20 -9.19
C LYS A 149 -3.40 -1.50 -10.64
N GLU A 150 -3.47 -2.76 -11.05
CA GLU A 150 -3.28 -3.14 -12.45
C GLU A 150 -4.32 -2.42 -13.32
N PRO A 151 -3.89 -1.63 -14.31
CA PRO A 151 -4.81 -0.85 -15.12
C PRO A 151 -5.65 -1.78 -15.98
N LYS A 152 -6.95 -1.52 -16.02
CA LYS A 152 -7.87 -2.14 -16.97
C LYS A 152 -8.17 -1.21 -18.15
N LYS A 153 -8.74 -1.77 -19.21
CA LYS A 153 -9.06 -1.01 -20.45
C LYS A 153 -9.99 0.17 -20.18
N GLU A 154 -10.90 -0.01 -19.23
CA GLU A 154 -11.88 0.97 -18.78
C GLU A 154 -11.36 1.97 -17.75
N ASP A 155 -10.14 1.79 -17.24
CA ASP A 155 -9.56 2.71 -16.27
C ASP A 155 -9.02 3.97 -16.97
N GLU A 156 -9.51 5.14 -16.56
CA GLU A 156 -9.02 6.44 -17.06
C GLU A 156 -7.69 6.87 -16.40
N THR A 157 -7.41 6.37 -15.19
CA THR A 157 -6.21 6.70 -14.43
C THR A 157 -5.60 5.47 -13.78
N VAL A 158 -4.27 5.50 -13.63
CA VAL A 158 -3.53 4.50 -12.86
C VAL A 158 -3.44 4.98 -11.41
N ASP A 159 -3.96 4.19 -10.48
CA ASP A 159 -3.86 4.48 -9.05
C ASP A 159 -2.56 3.89 -8.49
N ILE A 160 -1.65 4.78 -8.07
CA ILE A 160 -0.36 4.44 -7.44
C ILE A 160 -0.32 5.06 -6.06
N PHE A 161 -0.04 4.23 -5.07
CA PHE A 161 0.11 4.62 -3.67
C PHE A 161 1.50 4.25 -3.17
N SER A 162 2.18 5.18 -2.50
CA SER A 162 3.49 4.95 -1.91
C SER A 162 3.47 5.22 -0.41
N ARG A 163 4.04 4.29 0.37
CA ARG A 163 4.18 4.41 1.82
C ARG A 163 5.62 4.18 2.25
N THR A 164 6.19 5.16 2.94
CA THR A 164 7.49 5.04 3.62
C THR A 164 7.31 4.69 5.09
N ILE A 165 8.15 3.80 5.60
CA ILE A 165 8.15 3.27 6.96
C ILE A 165 9.59 3.26 7.47
N ASN A 166 9.84 3.96 8.57
CA ASN A 166 11.18 4.00 9.16
C ASN A 166 11.47 2.72 9.95
N LEU A 167 12.75 2.34 9.98
CA LEU A 167 13.26 1.31 10.88
C LEU A 167 13.86 1.99 12.11
N LYS A 168 13.57 1.42 13.28
CA LYS A 168 14.09 1.91 14.56
C LYS A 168 14.73 0.77 15.33
N LYS A 169 15.96 1.00 15.74
CA LYS A 169 16.71 0.09 16.61
C LYS A 169 16.35 0.37 18.06
N ILE A 170 16.09 -0.70 18.81
CA ILE A 170 15.83 -0.67 20.27
C ILE A 170 16.78 -1.59 21.03
#